data_AF-A0A2K9JYM8-F1
#
_entry.id   AF-A0A2K9JYM8-F1
#
_cell.length_a   1.000
_cell.length_b   1.000
_cell.length_c   1.000
_cell.angle_alpha   90.00
_cell.angle_beta   90.00
_cell.angle_gamma   90.00
#
_symmetry.space_group_name_H-M   'P 1'
#
loop_
_entity.id
_entity.type
_entity.pdbx_description
1 polymer ?
#
loop_
_entity_poly.entity_id
_entity_poly.type
_entity_poly.pdbx_seq_one_letter_code
_entity_poly.pdbx_strand_id
1 'polypeptide(L)'
;MNKLKIAALITTSLFLTQAEARDNLTPKLEKANKVANFEKPDFGAYKIMSDYALVPLAIADPSAVISQKGEKALVKSTSISQLFTKGSLVKNIFNGEIAPVSGNINLLMKDNASARELASEYGVAVENTYDGGRIAVVSVNSNQDLLGKLAELKQSGKVVEARIEVLGTLYTSR
;
A
#
# COMPACT_ATOMS: atom_id res chain seq x y z
N MET A 1 61.91 27.67 -53.18
CA MET A 1 61.02 27.52 -54.35
C MET A 1 61.07 26.07 -54.82
N ASN A 2 59.93 25.51 -55.24
CA ASN A 2 59.57 24.08 -55.46
C ASN A 2 59.09 23.35 -54.18
N LYS A 3 58.01 22.56 -54.15
CA LYS A 3 57.02 22.13 -55.15
C LYS A 3 55.80 21.52 -54.41
N LEU A 4 54.64 21.54 -55.09
CA LEU A 4 53.47 20.66 -54.98
C LEU A 4 52.68 20.59 -53.65
N LYS A 5 51.45 21.12 -53.69
CA LYS A 5 50.38 20.84 -52.71
C LYS A 5 49.42 19.81 -53.29
N ILE A 6 49.09 18.82 -52.46
CA ILE A 6 48.27 17.63 -52.72
C ILE A 6 46.79 18.03 -52.84
N ALA A 7 46.08 17.37 -53.77
CA ALA A 7 44.66 17.55 -54.06
C ALA A 7 43.77 17.08 -52.90
N ALA A 8 42.74 17.86 -52.59
CA ALA A 8 41.67 17.49 -51.67
C ALA A 8 40.37 17.23 -52.45
N LEU A 9 39.80 16.07 -52.17
CA LEU A 9 38.56 15.49 -52.66
C LEU A 9 37.35 16.33 -52.18
N ILE A 10 36.45 16.71 -53.09
CA ILE A 10 35.13 17.27 -52.72
C ILE A 10 34.06 16.39 -53.35
N THR A 11 33.34 15.67 -52.50
CA THR A 11 32.18 14.85 -52.81
C THR A 11 30.96 15.74 -53.01
N THR A 12 30.39 15.73 -54.22
CA THR A 12 29.06 16.26 -54.50
C THR A 12 28.06 15.11 -54.50
N SER A 13 27.21 15.05 -53.48
CA SER A 13 26.03 14.17 -53.46
C SER A 13 24.85 14.93 -54.06
N LEU A 14 24.23 14.37 -55.11
CA LEU A 14 22.90 14.77 -55.56
C LEU A 14 22.00 13.54 -55.67
N PHE A 15 20.77 13.79 -55.27
CA PHE A 15 19.68 12.93 -54.84
C PHE A 15 19.16 11.94 -55.89
N LEU A 16 18.53 10.85 -55.43
CA LEU A 16 17.29 10.36 -56.02
C LEU A 16 16.36 9.83 -54.92
N THR A 17 15.14 10.35 -54.90
CA THR A 17 14.01 9.95 -54.05
C THR A 17 13.33 8.70 -54.61
N GLN A 18 12.94 7.76 -53.76
CA GLN A 18 11.80 6.86 -53.98
C GLN A 18 11.22 6.45 -52.62
N ALA A 19 10.04 7.01 -52.29
CA ALA A 19 9.01 6.26 -51.58
C ALA A 19 8.48 5.20 -52.58
N GLU A 20 8.03 4.00 -52.25
CA GLU A 20 7.04 3.64 -51.24
C GLU A 20 7.22 2.16 -50.84
N ALA A 21 7.19 1.87 -49.54
CA ALA A 21 6.76 0.58 -49.00
C ALA A 21 6.40 0.81 -47.53
N ARG A 22 5.20 1.34 -47.28
CA ARG A 22 4.61 1.31 -45.94
C ARG A 22 4.02 -0.07 -45.73
N ASP A 23 4.87 -1.01 -45.35
CA ASP A 23 4.41 -2.29 -44.81
C ASP A 23 4.26 -2.21 -43.28
N ASN A 24 3.22 -2.86 -42.82
CA ASN A 24 2.57 -2.75 -41.53
C ASN A 24 3.47 -3.17 -40.34
N LEU A 25 4.16 -2.21 -39.71
CA LEU A 25 4.84 -2.45 -38.43
C LEU A 25 4.56 -1.38 -37.39
N THR A 26 3.30 -0.94 -37.27
CA THR A 26 2.83 -0.41 -35.99
C THR A 26 2.00 -1.48 -35.32
N PRO A 27 2.43 -2.05 -34.18
CA PRO A 27 1.53 -2.86 -33.39
C PRO A 27 0.40 -1.93 -32.99
N LYS A 28 -0.80 -2.17 -33.53
CA LYS A 28 -2.03 -1.65 -32.93
C LYS A 28 -2.03 -2.21 -31.52
N LEU A 29 -1.56 -1.41 -30.57
CA LEU A 29 -1.93 -1.56 -29.18
C LEU A 29 -3.44 -1.32 -29.16
N GLU A 30 -4.20 -2.39 -29.40
CA GLU A 30 -5.56 -2.44 -28.92
C GLU A 30 -5.45 -2.09 -27.45
N LYS A 31 -5.98 -0.91 -27.08
CA LYS A 31 -6.23 -0.60 -25.69
C LYS A 31 -7.17 -1.69 -25.22
N ALA A 32 -6.60 -2.73 -24.62
CA ALA A 32 -7.34 -3.68 -23.83
C ALA A 32 -7.96 -2.87 -22.70
N ASN A 33 -9.15 -2.34 -22.94
CA ASN A 33 -10.04 -1.81 -21.92
C ASN A 33 -10.60 -3.00 -21.13
N LYS A 34 -9.72 -3.87 -20.62
CA LYS A 34 -10.03 -4.60 -19.41
C LYS A 34 -9.88 -3.58 -18.30
N VAL A 35 -10.96 -2.85 -18.05
CA VAL A 35 -11.18 -2.25 -16.74
C VAL A 35 -11.20 -3.45 -15.80
N ALA A 36 -10.05 -3.86 -15.29
CA ALA A 36 -10.02 -4.80 -14.20
C ALA A 36 -10.88 -4.15 -13.11
N ASN A 37 -11.90 -4.88 -12.64
CA ASN A 37 -12.68 -4.49 -11.48
C ASN A 37 -11.72 -4.49 -10.29
N PHE A 38 -10.95 -3.41 -10.14
CA PHE A 38 -10.10 -3.18 -8.99
C PHE A 38 -11.04 -2.86 -7.85
N GLU A 39 -11.14 -3.80 -6.91
CA GLU A 39 -11.83 -3.61 -5.66
C GLU A 39 -11.30 -2.33 -4.99
N LYS A 40 -12.18 -1.36 -4.70
CA LYS A 40 -11.78 -0.09 -4.09
C LYS A 40 -11.27 -0.35 -2.66
N PRO A 41 -10.05 0.07 -2.31
CA PRO A 41 -9.55 -0.07 -0.95
C PRO A 41 -10.31 0.86 0.00
N ASP A 42 -10.45 0.43 1.24
CA ASP A 42 -10.99 1.27 2.33
C ASP A 42 -9.91 2.22 2.87
N PHE A 43 -8.65 1.78 2.90
CA PHE A 43 -7.48 2.62 3.18
C PHE A 43 -6.22 2.05 2.53
N GLY A 44 -5.31 2.92 2.08
CA GLY A 44 -4.08 2.49 1.40
C GLY A 44 -4.36 1.50 0.27
N ALA A 45 -3.78 0.30 0.36
CA ALA A 45 -3.99 -0.81 -0.56
C ALA A 45 -4.95 -1.89 -0.02
N TYR A 46 -5.68 -1.61 1.06
CA TYR A 46 -6.35 -2.61 1.88
C TYR A 46 -7.87 -2.46 1.86
N LYS A 47 -8.54 -3.61 1.76
CA LYS A 47 -9.98 -3.77 1.97
C LYS A 47 -10.23 -4.42 3.33
N ILE A 48 -11.17 -3.90 4.11
CA ILE A 48 -11.54 -4.45 5.41
C ILE A 48 -12.37 -5.73 5.22
N MET A 49 -12.07 -6.74 6.04
CA MET A 49 -12.74 -8.04 6.06
C MET A 49 -13.54 -8.22 7.36
N SER A 50 -14.64 -7.49 7.52
CA SER A 50 -15.46 -7.49 8.74
C SER A 50 -16.08 -8.85 9.08
N ASP A 51 -16.32 -9.68 8.06
CA ASP A 51 -17.05 -10.94 8.20
C ASP A 51 -16.12 -12.13 8.51
N TYR A 52 -14.84 -11.85 8.80
CA TYR A 52 -13.81 -12.87 8.94
C TYR A 52 -12.94 -12.63 10.18
N ALA A 53 -12.47 -13.72 10.77
CA ALA A 53 -11.55 -13.69 11.90
C ALA A 53 -10.42 -14.71 11.72
N LEU A 54 -9.27 -14.42 12.35
CA LEU A 54 -8.19 -15.39 12.51
C LEU A 54 -8.23 -15.94 13.93
N VAL A 55 -8.51 -17.24 14.06
CA VAL A 55 -8.55 -17.95 15.34
C VAL A 55 -7.47 -19.03 15.38
N PRO A 56 -6.95 -19.44 16.55
CA PRO A 56 -6.09 -20.61 16.65
C PRO A 56 -6.79 -21.83 16.05
N LEU A 57 -6.07 -22.62 15.25
CA LEU A 57 -6.62 -23.80 14.58
C LEU A 57 -7.21 -24.80 15.57
N ALA A 58 -6.60 -24.92 16.76
CA ALA A 58 -7.04 -25.81 17.83
C ALA A 58 -8.46 -25.53 18.37
N ILE A 59 -8.99 -24.31 18.15
CA ILE A 59 -10.32 -23.92 18.60
C ILE A 59 -11.27 -23.56 17.44
N ALA A 60 -10.82 -23.74 16.20
CA ALA A 60 -11.63 -23.42 15.03
C ALA A 60 -12.71 -24.49 14.83
N ASP A 61 -13.96 -24.07 14.61
CA ASP A 61 -14.99 -24.96 14.11
C ASP A 61 -14.61 -25.41 12.69
N PRO A 62 -14.34 -26.71 12.44
CA PRO A 62 -13.91 -27.19 11.14
C PRO A 62 -14.86 -26.83 10.00
N SER A 63 -16.16 -26.69 10.28
CA SER A 63 -17.18 -26.35 9.29
C SER A 63 -17.17 -24.87 8.89
N ALA A 64 -16.57 -24.00 9.70
CA ALA A 64 -16.46 -22.56 9.46
C ALA A 64 -15.08 -22.15 8.88
N VAL A 65 -14.14 -23.10 8.77
CA VAL A 65 -12.79 -22.85 8.23
C VAL A 65 -12.85 -22.62 6.73
N ILE A 66 -12.36 -21.46 6.30
CA ILE A 66 -12.21 -21.11 4.88
C ILE A 66 -10.80 -21.44 4.40
N SER A 67 -9.81 -21.17 5.24
CA SER A 67 -8.40 -21.49 4.96
C SER A 67 -7.57 -21.57 6.24
N GLN A 68 -6.41 -22.21 6.16
CA GLN A 68 -5.43 -22.28 7.24
C GLN A 68 -4.20 -21.44 6.90
N LYS A 69 -3.68 -20.72 7.90
CA LYS A 69 -2.43 -19.95 7.84
C LYS A 69 -1.58 -20.26 9.07
N GLY A 70 -0.64 -21.20 8.91
CA GLY A 70 0.17 -21.71 10.03
C GLY A 70 -0.71 -22.34 11.11
N GLU A 71 -0.56 -21.89 12.35
CA GLU A 71 -1.36 -22.32 13.51
C GLU A 71 -2.71 -21.61 13.64
N LYS A 72 -3.09 -20.77 12.67
CA LYS A 72 -4.37 -20.04 12.67
C LYS A 72 -5.27 -20.50 11.53
N ALA A 73 -6.56 -20.51 11.77
CA ALA A 73 -7.60 -20.68 10.77
C ALA A 73 -8.27 -19.33 10.47
N LEU A 74 -8.47 -19.04 9.18
CA LEU A 74 -9.39 -18.01 8.73
C LEU A 74 -10.79 -18.60 8.73
N VAL A 75 -11.66 -18.03 9.55
CA VAL A 75 -13.05 -18.48 9.70
C VAL A 75 -14.01 -17.36 9.32
N LYS A 76 -15.22 -17.73 8.87
CA LYS A 76 -16.30 -16.77 8.74
C LYS A 76 -16.80 -16.43 10.14
N SER A 77 -16.75 -15.15 10.51
CA SER A 77 -17.18 -14.71 11.83
C SER A 77 -18.70 -14.82 11.95
N THR A 78 -19.16 -15.40 13.06
CA THR A 78 -20.59 -15.40 13.44
C THR A 78 -21.00 -14.11 14.14
N SER A 79 -20.04 -13.33 14.65
CA SER A 79 -20.23 -12.00 15.21
C SER A 79 -19.53 -10.96 14.34
N ILE A 80 -20.31 -10.15 13.61
CA ILE A 80 -19.76 -9.03 12.84
C ILE A 80 -19.45 -7.91 13.82
N SER A 81 -18.16 -7.71 14.13
CA SER A 81 -17.73 -6.50 14.83
C SER A 81 -18.00 -5.31 13.91
N GLN A 82 -18.76 -4.32 14.40
CA GLN A 82 -19.00 -3.09 13.65
C GLN A 82 -17.78 -2.15 13.69
N LEU A 83 -16.87 -2.34 14.65
CA LEU A 83 -15.68 -1.52 14.79
C LEU A 83 -14.48 -2.18 14.11
N PHE A 84 -13.69 -1.37 13.40
CA PHE A 84 -12.40 -1.75 12.85
C PHE A 84 -11.29 -1.44 13.85
N THR A 85 -10.78 -2.47 14.52
CA THR A 85 -9.91 -2.34 15.71
C THR A 85 -8.67 -3.23 15.58
N LYS A 86 -7.80 -3.20 16.60
CA LYS A 86 -6.66 -4.14 16.71
C LYS A 86 -7.11 -5.58 16.45
N GLY A 87 -6.38 -6.28 15.58
CA GLY A 87 -6.67 -7.66 15.19
C GLY A 87 -7.72 -7.82 14.08
N SER A 88 -8.45 -6.77 13.70
CA SER A 88 -9.33 -6.79 12.52
C SER A 88 -8.54 -7.15 11.27
N LEU A 89 -9.18 -7.88 10.36
CA LEU A 89 -8.54 -8.38 9.15
C LEU A 89 -8.72 -7.42 7.99
N VAL A 90 -7.68 -7.36 7.16
CA VAL A 90 -7.69 -6.68 5.88
C VAL A 90 -7.11 -7.56 4.79
N LYS A 91 -7.58 -7.36 3.56
CA LYS A 91 -7.06 -7.97 2.33
C LYS A 91 -6.36 -6.90 1.50
N ASN A 92 -5.11 -7.13 1.14
CA ASN A 92 -4.44 -6.30 0.15
C ASN A 92 -5.03 -6.58 -1.24
N ILE A 93 -5.50 -5.53 -1.92
CA ILE A 93 -6.24 -5.67 -3.18
C ILE A 93 -5.36 -6.05 -4.37
N PHE A 94 -4.03 -5.89 -4.26
CA PHE A 94 -3.09 -6.17 -5.34
C PHE A 94 -2.58 -7.61 -5.31
N ASN A 95 -2.31 -8.16 -4.13
CA ASN A 95 -1.74 -9.51 -3.99
C ASN A 95 -2.68 -10.52 -3.27
N GLY A 96 -3.83 -10.07 -2.78
CA GLY A 96 -4.79 -10.92 -2.06
C GLY A 96 -4.36 -11.33 -0.66
N GLU A 97 -3.24 -10.81 -0.14
CA GLU A 97 -2.74 -11.15 1.18
C GLU A 97 -3.72 -10.67 2.27
N ILE A 98 -4.06 -11.58 3.18
CA ILE A 98 -4.93 -11.29 4.33
C ILE A 98 -4.08 -11.20 5.58
N ALA A 99 -4.16 -10.06 6.27
CA ALA A 99 -3.36 -9.74 7.43
C ALA A 99 -4.20 -9.02 8.52
N PRO A 100 -3.84 -9.16 9.80
CA PRO A 100 -4.43 -8.37 10.87
C PRO A 100 -3.79 -6.96 10.94
N VAL A 101 -4.55 -5.99 11.43
CA VAL A 101 -4.00 -4.68 11.83
C VAL A 101 -3.50 -4.71 13.27
N SER A 102 -2.44 -3.95 13.56
CA SER A 102 -1.79 -3.97 14.88
C SER A 102 -2.54 -3.18 15.96
N GLY A 103 -3.44 -2.28 15.55
CA GLY A 103 -4.03 -1.26 16.42
C GLY A 103 -3.24 0.06 16.44
N ASN A 104 -2.14 0.15 15.69
CA ASN A 104 -1.29 1.33 15.66
C ASN A 104 -1.49 2.16 14.39
N ILE A 105 -1.18 3.44 14.50
CA ILE A 105 -1.07 4.40 13.40
C ILE A 105 0.33 5.00 13.42
N ASN A 106 1.02 4.88 12.28
CA ASN A 106 2.30 5.53 12.03
C ASN A 106 2.04 6.97 11.56
N LEU A 107 2.66 7.93 12.22
CA LEU A 107 2.51 9.35 11.97
C LEU A 107 3.85 9.94 11.52
N LEU A 108 3.81 10.72 10.44
CA LEU A 108 4.84 11.69 10.10
C LEU A 108 4.35 13.07 10.57
N MET A 109 5.01 13.61 11.58
CA MET A 109 4.67 14.89 12.19
C MET A 109 5.16 16.06 11.33
N LYS A 110 4.44 17.19 11.40
CA LYS A 110 4.96 18.46 10.88
C LYS A 110 6.12 18.94 11.74
N ASP A 111 6.95 19.81 11.17
CA ASP A 111 8.04 20.43 11.91
C ASP A 111 7.49 21.17 13.14
N ASN A 112 8.17 20.99 14.29
CA ASN A 112 7.78 21.53 15.61
C ASN A 112 6.47 21.00 16.22
N ALA A 113 5.80 20.01 15.61
CA ALA A 113 4.64 19.37 16.22
C ALA A 113 5.06 18.28 17.22
N SER A 114 4.39 18.21 18.37
CA SER A 114 4.66 17.19 19.40
C SER A 114 3.70 16.02 19.29
N ALA A 115 4.25 14.81 19.10
CA ALA A 115 3.47 13.58 19.11
C ALA A 115 2.77 13.33 20.45
N ARG A 116 3.40 13.73 21.56
CA ARG A 116 2.85 13.56 22.92
C ARG A 116 1.65 14.47 23.17
N GLU A 117 1.71 15.71 22.70
CA GLU A 117 0.59 16.66 22.79
C GLU A 117 -0.58 16.19 21.91
N LEU A 118 -0.29 15.80 20.67
CA LEU A 118 -1.29 15.22 19.77
C LEU A 118 -1.94 13.98 20.40
N ALA A 119 -1.13 13.10 20.99
CA ALA A 119 -1.64 11.90 21.62
C ALA A 119 -2.61 12.20 22.78
N SER A 120 -2.25 13.16 23.64
CA SER A 120 -3.12 13.61 24.73
C SER A 120 -4.42 14.25 24.23
N GLU A 121 -4.35 15.04 23.17
CA GLU A 121 -5.51 15.73 22.59
C GLU A 121 -6.51 14.76 21.96
N TYR A 122 -6.02 13.73 21.28
CA TYR A 122 -6.85 12.78 20.52
C TYR A 122 -7.13 11.48 21.27
N GLY A 123 -6.65 11.33 22.51
CA GLY A 123 -6.87 10.16 23.34
C GLY A 123 -6.27 8.87 22.75
N VAL A 124 -5.05 8.97 22.24
CA VAL A 124 -4.20 7.84 21.78
C VAL A 124 -2.94 7.77 22.65
N ALA A 125 -2.24 6.64 22.66
CA ALA A 125 -0.98 6.52 23.39
C ALA A 125 0.21 6.54 22.43
N VAL A 126 1.31 7.18 22.83
CA VAL A 126 2.57 7.14 22.07
C VAL A 126 3.31 5.87 22.45
N GLU A 127 3.47 4.94 21.51
CA GLU A 127 4.21 3.70 21.68
C GLU A 127 5.70 3.92 21.44
N ASN A 128 6.04 4.69 20.40
CA ASN A 128 7.42 4.99 20.08
C ASN A 128 7.56 6.28 19.27
N THR A 129 8.78 6.82 19.25
CA THR A 129 9.16 7.97 18.42
C THR A 129 10.53 7.75 17.80
N TYR A 130 10.70 8.20 16.56
CA TYR A 130 11.94 8.15 15.80
C TYR A 130 12.25 9.54 15.21
N ASP A 131 13.48 9.71 14.74
CA ASP A 131 13.93 10.95 14.07
C ASP A 131 13.61 12.21 14.90
N GLY A 132 14.03 12.22 16.17
CA GLY A 132 13.78 13.35 17.07
C GLY A 132 12.31 13.65 17.36
N GLY A 133 11.40 12.68 17.14
CA GLY A 133 9.95 12.86 17.32
C GLY A 133 9.19 13.16 16.04
N ARG A 134 9.88 13.26 14.90
CA ARG A 134 9.23 13.50 13.60
C ARG A 134 8.40 12.31 13.13
N ILE A 135 8.78 11.10 13.51
CA ILE A 135 7.98 9.90 13.26
C ILE A 135 7.49 9.38 14.60
N ALA A 136 6.19 9.12 14.71
CA ALA A 136 5.60 8.56 15.92
C ALA A 136 4.73 7.34 15.59
N VAL A 137 4.76 6.35 16.46
CA VAL A 137 3.82 5.23 16.44
C VAL A 137 2.85 5.46 17.58
N VAL A 138 1.56 5.59 17.26
CA VAL A 138 0.52 5.76 18.27
C VAL A 138 -0.43 4.56 18.27
N SER A 139 -0.82 4.10 19.46
CA SER A 139 -1.82 3.04 19.61
C SER A 139 -3.21 3.63 19.85
N VAL A 140 -4.21 3.02 19.21
CA VAL A 140 -5.62 3.36 19.36
C VAL A 140 -6.27 2.35 20.30
N ASN A 141 -7.11 2.83 21.23
CA ASN A 141 -7.77 1.95 22.18
C ASN A 141 -8.70 0.97 21.47
N SER A 142 -8.85 -0.24 22.00
CA SER A 142 -9.64 -1.31 21.37
C SER A 142 -11.13 -1.02 21.26
N ASN A 143 -11.64 -0.03 22.00
CA ASN A 143 -13.02 0.45 21.91
C ASN A 143 -13.21 1.62 20.92
N GLN A 144 -12.15 2.05 20.24
CA GLN A 144 -12.18 3.12 19.25
C GLN A 144 -11.96 2.57 17.84
N ASP A 145 -12.63 3.17 16.86
CA ASP A 145 -12.45 2.81 15.46
C ASP A 145 -11.15 3.37 14.88
N LEU A 146 -10.34 2.51 14.25
CA LEU A 146 -9.05 2.89 13.67
C LEU A 146 -9.19 3.85 12.48
N LEU A 147 -10.21 3.68 11.63
CA LEU A 147 -10.43 4.58 10.49
C LEU A 147 -10.89 5.95 10.95
N GLY A 148 -11.81 5.99 11.92
CA GLY A 148 -12.24 7.22 12.58
C GLY A 148 -11.07 7.97 13.20
N LYS A 149 -10.25 7.27 14.00
CA LYS A 149 -9.09 7.89 14.63
C LYS A 149 -8.04 8.36 13.62
N LEU A 150 -7.79 7.59 12.56
CA LEU A 150 -6.93 8.00 11.45
C LEU A 150 -7.40 9.32 10.83
N ALA A 151 -8.71 9.45 10.60
CA ALA A 151 -9.30 10.65 10.02
C ALA A 151 -9.15 11.87 10.94
N GLU A 152 -9.38 11.71 12.24
CA GLU A 152 -9.19 12.76 13.24
C GLU A 152 -7.73 13.24 13.30
N LEU A 153 -6.77 12.31 13.36
CA LEU A 153 -5.35 12.63 13.41
C LEU A 153 -4.88 13.37 12.16
N LYS A 154 -5.39 12.99 10.97
CA LYS A 154 -5.11 13.73 9.72
C LYS A 154 -5.68 15.14 9.72
N GLN A 155 -6.85 15.33 10.33
CA GLN A 155 -7.53 16.63 10.41
C GLN A 155 -6.94 17.56 11.47
N SER A 156 -6.08 17.06 12.36
CA SER A 156 -5.41 17.86 13.40
C SER A 156 -4.57 19.03 12.87
N GLY A 157 -4.17 18.98 11.60
CA GLY A 157 -3.24 19.94 11.03
C GLY A 157 -1.80 19.83 11.57
N LYS A 158 -1.50 18.87 12.45
CA LYS A 158 -0.17 18.62 13.05
C LYS A 158 0.59 17.47 12.39
N VAL A 159 -0.07 16.73 11.50
CA VAL A 159 0.43 15.52 10.85
C VAL A 159 0.57 15.78 9.34
N VAL A 160 1.70 15.38 8.76
CA VAL A 160 1.95 15.35 7.31
C VAL A 160 1.35 14.10 6.70
N GLU A 161 1.56 12.95 7.34
CA GLU A 161 1.06 11.67 6.87
C GLU A 161 0.67 10.77 8.05
N ALA A 162 -0.40 9.99 7.88
CA ALA A 162 -0.82 8.98 8.83
C ALA A 162 -1.19 7.68 8.10
N ARG A 163 -0.68 6.54 8.60
CA ARG A 163 -0.89 5.21 8.02
C ARG A 163 -1.22 4.19 9.11
N ILE A 164 -2.30 3.45 8.92
CA ILE A 164 -2.62 2.29 9.78
C ILE A 164 -1.56 1.22 9.56
N GLU A 165 -1.04 0.66 10.64
CA GLU A 165 -0.07 -0.41 10.60
C GLU A 165 -0.76 -1.77 10.37
N VAL A 166 -0.43 -2.38 9.23
CA VAL A 166 -0.85 -3.74 8.87
C VAL A 166 0.31 -4.68 9.14
N LEU A 167 0.06 -5.75 9.89
CA LEU A 167 1.08 -6.73 10.26
C LEU A 167 1.34 -7.70 9.11
N GLY A 168 2.55 -8.25 9.04
CA GLY A 168 2.81 -9.38 8.15
C GLY A 168 2.06 -10.63 8.62
N THR A 169 1.73 -11.53 7.69
CA THR A 169 1.35 -12.89 8.08
C THR A 169 2.60 -13.66 8.50
N LEU A 170 2.57 -14.27 9.70
CA LEU A 170 3.59 -15.25 10.09
C LEU A 170 3.48 -16.44 9.13
N TYR A 171 4.35 -16.46 8.12
CA TYR A 171 4.58 -17.65 7.31
C TYR A 171 5.35 -18.64 8.19
N THR A 172 4.86 -19.86 8.32
CA THR A 172 5.76 -20.97 8.65
C THR A 172 6.52 -21.30 7.36
N SER A 173 7.83 -21.10 7.37
CA SER A 173 8.73 -21.67 6.37
C SER A 173 8.38 -23.15 6.22
N ARG A 174 8.16 -23.59 4.97
CA ARG A 174 8.06 -25.03 4.67
C ARG A 174 9.40 -25.70 4.88
#